data_AF-A0A528THU5-F1
#
_entry.id   AF-A0A528THU5-F1
#
_cell.length_a   1.000
_cell.length_b   1.000
_cell.length_c   1.000
_cell.angle_alpha   90.00
_cell.angle_beta   90.00
_cell.angle_gamma   90.00
#
_symmetry.space_group_name_H-M   'P 1'
#
loop_
_entity.id
_entity.type
_entity.pdbx_description
1 polymer ?
#
loop_
_entity_poly.entity_id
_entity_poly.type
_entity_poly.pdbx_seq_one_letter_code
_entity_poly.pdbx_strand_id
1 'polypeptide(L)' 'MKHLNRTVALGAAIALFTVLSPALAEGVGHVNKGLIGVGRIPASQKDKFGETFGSGSGMAIDAKSWARDGAGYKG' A
#
# COMPACT_ATOMS: atom_id res chain seq x y z
N MET A 1 8.89 -6.30 47.70
CA MET A 1 9.13 -5.08 46.87
C MET A 1 10.13 -5.26 45.74
N LYS A 2 11.34 -5.83 45.94
CA LYS A 2 12.34 -6.04 44.85
C LYS A 2 11.84 -6.86 43.64
N HIS A 3 11.04 -7.90 43.88
CA HIS A 3 10.53 -8.75 42.79
C HIS A 3 9.45 -8.08 41.94
N LEU A 4 8.63 -7.21 42.55
CA LEU A 4 7.57 -6.45 41.88
C LEU A 4 8.17 -5.40 40.93
N ASN A 5 9.21 -4.69 41.38
CA ASN A 5 9.91 -3.70 40.56
C ASN A 5 10.62 -4.35 39.35
N ARG A 6 11.11 -5.59 39.50
CA ARG A 6 11.71 -6.35 38.41
C ARG A 6 10.69 -6.79 37.36
N THR A 7 9.48 -7.18 37.78
CA THR A 7 8.41 -7.57 36.84
C THR A 7 7.89 -6.37 36.07
N VAL A 8 7.70 -5.23 36.74
CA VAL A 8 7.29 -3.97 36.10
C VAL A 8 8.35 -3.48 35.11
N ALA A 9 9.63 -3.50 35.48
CA ALA A 9 10.72 -3.08 34.60
C ALA A 9 10.83 -4.00 33.36
N LEU A 10 10.68 -5.31 33.54
CA LEU A 10 10.72 -6.27 32.44
C LEU A 10 9.51 -6.11 31.50
N GLY A 11 8.31 -5.92 32.05
CA GLY A 11 7.11 -5.64 31.27
C GLY A 11 7.21 -4.34 30.47
N ALA A 12 7.74 -3.28 31.07
CA ALA A 12 7.98 -2.01 30.40
C ALA A 12 9.01 -2.14 29.27
N ALA A 13 10.10 -2.87 29.48
CA ALA A 13 11.12 -3.10 28.46
C ALA A 13 10.59 -3.90 27.25
N ILE A 14 9.77 -4.92 27.48
CA ILE A 14 9.17 -5.73 26.41
C ILE A 14 8.17 -4.90 25.58
N ALA A 15 7.32 -4.11 26.24
CA ALA A 15 6.36 -3.24 25.55
C ALA A 15 7.06 -2.19 24.67
N LEU A 16 8.17 -1.60 25.16
CA LEU A 16 8.93 -0.61 24.39
C LEU A 16 9.61 -1.24 23.16
N PHE A 17 10.11 -2.47 23.26
CA PHE A 17 10.74 -3.19 22.16
C PHE A 17 9.77 -3.48 21.00
N THR A 18 8.51 -3.80 21.31
CA THR A 18 7.48 -4.06 20.28
C THR A 18 7.05 -2.82 19.51
N VAL A 19 7.17 -1.63 20.10
CA VAL A 19 6.76 -0.35 19.46
C VAL A 19 7.85 0.20 18.53
N LEU A 20 9.12 -0.09 18.79
CA LEU A 20 10.24 0.40 17.97
C LEU A 20 10.65 -0.53 16.82
N SER A 21 10.08 -1.73 16.73
CA SER A 21 10.47 -2.72 15.71
C SER A 21 9.78 -2.44 14.37
N PRO A 22 10.52 -2.42 13.23
CA PRO A 22 9.90 -2.30 11.90
C PRO A 22 9.02 -3.51 11.62
N ALA A 23 7.95 -3.30 10.85
CA ALA A 23 7.07 -4.40 10.43
C ALA A 23 7.86 -5.34 9.51
N LEU A 24 7.91 -6.62 9.83
CA LEU A 24 8.58 -7.63 9.00
C LEU A 24 7.58 -8.21 8.01
N ALA A 25 7.91 -8.17 6.73
CA ALA A 25 7.25 -8.98 5.69
C ALA A 25 8.36 -9.71 4.94
N GLU A 26 8.23 -11.03 4.81
CA GLU A 26 9.24 -11.90 4.15
C GLU A 26 10.66 -11.76 4.74
N GLY A 27 10.79 -11.45 6.04
CA GLY A 27 12.08 -11.23 6.69
C GLY A 27 12.72 -9.87 6.42
N VAL A 28 12.05 -9.00 5.66
CA VAL A 28 12.51 -7.64 5.37
C VAL A 28 11.76 -6.64 6.26
N GLY A 29 12.52 -5.75 6.91
CA GLY A 29 11.97 -4.67 7.73
C GLY A 29 11.40 -3.55 6.86
N HIS A 30 10.10 -3.31 6.99
CA HIS A 30 9.38 -2.25 6.31
C HIS A 30 9.13 -1.09 7.28
N VAL A 31 9.50 0.11 6.84
CA VAL A 31 9.21 1.35 7.57
C VAL A 31 8.03 2.03 6.88
N ASN A 32 6.89 2.12 7.57
CA ASN A 32 5.78 2.92 7.10
C ASN A 32 6.18 4.40 7.11
N LYS A 33 6.19 5.05 5.94
CA LYS A 33 6.56 6.47 5.80
C LYS A 33 5.35 7.41 5.88
N GLY A 34 4.15 6.90 6.09
CA GLY A 34 2.91 7.66 6.06
C GLY A 34 2.63 8.29 4.69
N LEU A 35 1.73 9.27 4.67
CA LEU A 35 1.44 10.10 3.50
C LEU A 35 2.59 11.10 3.29
N ILE A 36 3.41 10.85 2.27
CA ILE A 36 4.62 11.64 1.99
C ILE A 36 4.37 12.84 1.05
N GLY A 37 3.16 13.01 0.54
CA GLY A 37 2.82 14.13 -0.35
C GLY A 37 1.38 14.10 -0.83
N VAL A 38 0.78 15.28 -0.97
CA VAL A 38 -0.55 15.49 -1.56
C VAL A 38 -0.42 16.60 -2.59
N GLY A 39 -0.96 16.36 -3.78
CA GLY A 39 -0.99 17.33 -4.86
C GLY A 39 -2.33 17.29 -5.59
N ARG A 40 -2.69 18.41 -6.23
CA ARG A 40 -3.83 18.48 -7.14
C ARG A 40 -3.31 18.49 -8.56
N ILE A 41 -3.84 17.61 -9.39
CA ILE A 41 -3.55 17.52 -10.82
C ILE A 41 -4.86 17.87 -11.55
N PRO A 42 -4.88 18.83 -12.48
CA PRO A 42 -6.05 19.11 -13.28
C PRO A 42 -6.49 17.86 -14.05
N ALA A 43 -7.78 17.56 -14.06
CA ALA A 43 -8.34 16.41 -14.78
C ALA A 43 -8.01 16.44 -16.29
N SER A 44 -7.82 17.63 -16.87
CA SER A 44 -7.46 17.84 -18.28
C SER A 44 -5.95 17.81 -18.55
N GLN A 45 -5.11 17.71 -17.52
CA GLN A 45 -3.66 17.62 -17.72
C GLN A 45 -3.35 16.33 -18.49
N LYS A 46 -2.50 16.44 -19.51
CA LYS A 46 -2.09 15.31 -20.34
C LYS A 46 -0.82 14.66 -19.83
N ASP A 47 -0.76 13.35 -19.92
CA ASP A 47 0.48 12.60 -19.69
C ASP A 47 1.38 12.63 -20.94
N LYS A 48 2.50 11.90 -20.89
CA LYS A 48 3.48 11.84 -22.00
C LYS A 48 2.94 11.14 -23.26
N PHE A 49 1.83 10.43 -23.15
CA PHE A 49 1.15 9.74 -24.25
C PHE A 49 -0.05 10.55 -24.78
N GLY A 50 -0.36 11.68 -24.16
CA GLY A 50 -1.43 12.59 -24.58
C GLY A 50 -2.79 12.30 -23.93
N GLU A 51 -2.86 11.37 -22.99
CA GLU A 51 -4.08 10.98 -22.27
C GLU A 51 -4.33 11.90 -21.08
N THR A 52 -5.59 12.19 -20.74
CA THR A 52 -5.92 13.07 -19.62
C THR A 52 -5.96 12.30 -18.29
N PHE A 53 -5.35 12.86 -17.24
CA PHE A 53 -5.32 12.22 -15.91
C PHE A 53 -6.70 12.00 -15.28
N GLY A 54 -7.70 12.78 -15.68
CA GLY A 54 -9.08 12.63 -15.21
C GLY A 54 -9.96 11.71 -16.05
N SER A 55 -9.42 11.09 -17.09
CA SER A 55 -10.18 10.19 -17.95
C SER A 55 -9.62 8.78 -17.83
N GLY A 56 -10.36 7.88 -17.19
CA GLY A 56 -10.07 6.44 -17.15
C GLY A 56 -10.20 5.74 -18.53
N SER A 57 -10.03 6.49 -19.63
CA SER A 57 -10.38 6.10 -20.99
C SER A 57 -9.27 5.39 -21.77
N GLY A 58 -8.14 5.06 -21.13
CA GLY A 58 -7.17 4.12 -21.71
C GLY A 58 -7.69 2.67 -21.75
N MET A 59 -8.73 2.35 -20.98
CA MET A 59 -9.44 1.07 -21.08
C MET A 59 -10.60 1.17 -22.08
N ALA A 60 -10.27 1.15 -23.37
CA ALA A 60 -11.27 0.83 -24.38
C ALA A 60 -11.47 -0.70 -24.38
N ILE A 61 -12.59 -1.17 -23.83
CA ILE A 61 -12.98 -2.58 -23.97
C ILE A 61 -13.45 -2.75 -25.42
N ASP A 62 -12.68 -3.47 -26.24
CA ASP A 62 -13.21 -3.99 -27.50
C ASP A 62 -14.16 -5.14 -27.18
N ALA A 63 -15.45 -4.83 -27.08
CA ALA A 63 -16.49 -5.82 -26.84
C ALA A 63 -16.53 -6.93 -27.90
N LYS A 64 -15.94 -6.74 -29.09
CA LYS A 64 -15.82 -7.80 -30.12
C LYS A 64 -14.62 -8.71 -29.87
N SER A 65 -13.53 -8.23 -29.28
CA SER A 65 -12.38 -9.06 -28.90
C SER A 65 -12.65 -9.85 -27.62
N TRP A 66 -13.54 -9.36 -26.77
CA TRP A 66 -13.95 -10.02 -25.54
C TRP A 66 -14.73 -11.30 -25.82
N ALA A 67 -14.02 -12.43 -25.80
CA ALA A 67 -14.60 -13.75 -25.94
C ALA A 67 -14.43 -14.56 -24.64
N ARG A 68 -15.44 -15.36 -24.31
CA ARG A 68 -15.35 -16.36 -23.26
C ARG A 68 -14.58 -17.56 -23.79
N ASP A 69 -13.41 -17.84 -23.23
CA ASP A 69 -12.60 -19.02 -23.52
C ASP A 69 -12.65 -19.97 -22.31
N GLY A 70 -13.45 -21.04 -22.43
CA GLY A 70 -13.67 -22.02 -21.37
C GLY A 70 -14.19 -21.40 -20.08
N ALA A 71 -13.36 -21.43 -19.03
CA ALA A 71 -13.73 -20.94 -17.70
C ALA A 71 -13.56 -19.41 -17.51
N GLY A 72 -13.00 -18.69 -18.47
CA GLY A 72 -12.68 -17.26 -18.31
C GLY A 72 -13.02 -16.40 -19.52
N TYR A 73 -12.83 -15.09 -19.36
CA TYR A 73 -12.92 -14.10 -20.44
C TYR A 73 -11.51 -13.66 -20.86
N LYS A 74 -11.29 -13.48 -22.16
CA LYS A 74 -10.06 -12.97 -22.76
C LYS A 74 -10.41 -11.84 -23.72
N GLY A 75 -9.60 -10.79 -23.79
CA GLY A 75 -9.81 -9.60 -24.61
C GLY A 75 -8.59 -8.71 -24.73
#